data_AF-A0A523Q522-F1
#
_entry.id   AF-A0A523Q522-F1
#
_cell.length_a   1.000
_cell.length_b   1.000
_cell.length_c   1.000
_cell.angle_alpha   90.00
_cell.angle_beta   90.00
_cell.angle_gamma   90.00
#
_symmetry.space_group_name_H-M   'P 1'
#
loop_
_entity.id
_entity.type
_entity.pdbx_description
1 polymer ?
#
loop_
_entity_poly.entity_id
_entity_poly.type
_entity_poly.pdbx_seq_one_letter_code
_entity_poly.pdbx_strand_id
1 'polypeptide(L)'
;MPKTTFRVRKKRWELFTAECKAASLRRDDLLDRILPEETRLLGAMTACDAAGAHWVKANWVTTWAADDAELRPVPVMLSDKALDLLNTTCADKGVPRDAFFDCVLTYLTQRLYEAVIVIKRPRVTRDLVSRMHDVLHEQDIDGYEPSNRDQQQWILEEVEKWDQERNLTALSESFYSDRLCYTEARIRNERELLESLDMFESTPTNRAAGAA
;
A
#
# COMPACT_ATOMS: atom_id res chain seq x y z
N MET A 1 18.00 10.78 15.59
CA MET A 1 16.81 10.16 15.00
C MET A 1 16.18 9.26 16.05
N PRO A 2 15.13 9.71 16.76
CA PRO A 2 14.33 8.85 17.63
C PRO A 2 13.77 7.63 16.88
N LYS A 3 13.53 6.56 17.65
CA LYS A 3 12.87 5.35 17.17
C LYS A 3 11.37 5.45 17.46
N THR A 4 10.55 5.37 16.43
CA THR A 4 9.09 5.24 16.53
C THR A 4 8.64 3.87 16.06
N THR A 5 7.43 3.46 16.41
CA THR A 5 6.84 2.19 15.98
C THR A 5 5.52 2.46 15.26
N PHE A 6 5.36 1.87 14.08
CA PHE A 6 4.11 1.86 13.33
C PHE A 6 3.52 0.46 13.30
N ARG A 7 2.20 0.33 13.21
CA ARG A 7 1.55 -0.94 12.85
C ARG A 7 1.19 -0.90 11.37
N VAL A 8 1.70 -1.88 10.63
CA VAL A 8 1.54 -1.96 9.18
C VAL A 8 1.31 -3.39 8.76
N ARG A 9 0.80 -3.59 7.55
CA ARG A 9 0.66 -4.92 6.95
C ARG A 9 2.01 -5.55 6.72
N LYS A 10 2.15 -6.80 7.17
CA LYS A 10 3.42 -7.52 7.20
C LYS A 10 4.03 -7.72 5.82
N LYS A 11 3.21 -8.20 4.88
CA LYS A 11 3.65 -8.45 3.50
C LYS A 11 4.17 -7.16 2.85
N ARG A 12 3.45 -6.05 3.00
CA ARG A 12 3.87 -4.73 2.48
C ARG A 12 5.20 -4.28 3.03
N TRP A 13 5.39 -4.41 4.34
CA TRP A 13 6.64 -4.03 4.97
C TRP A 13 7.84 -4.88 4.53
N GLU A 14 7.63 -6.19 4.39
CA GLU A 14 8.65 -7.12 3.94
C GLU A 14 9.04 -6.84 2.49
N LEU A 15 8.07 -6.61 1.61
CA LEU A 15 8.29 -6.23 0.22
C LEU A 15 9.05 -4.90 0.12
N PHE A 16 8.59 -3.85 0.80
CA PHE A 16 9.26 -2.55 0.86
C PHE A 16 10.73 -2.67 1.29
N THR A 17 10.99 -3.46 2.34
CA THR A 17 12.34 -3.66 2.86
C THR A 17 13.22 -4.40 1.85
N ALA A 18 12.67 -5.41 1.17
CA ALA A 18 13.36 -6.15 0.12
C ALA A 18 13.72 -5.24 -1.06
N GLU A 19 12.80 -4.37 -1.49
CA GLU A 19 13.05 -3.42 -2.59
C GLU A 19 14.07 -2.33 -2.21
N CYS A 20 14.04 -1.81 -0.97
CA CYS A 20 15.08 -0.91 -0.48
C CYS A 20 16.47 -1.57 -0.56
N LYS A 21 16.58 -2.83 -0.08
CA LYS A 21 17.83 -3.60 -0.14
C LYS A 21 18.27 -3.82 -1.58
N ALA A 22 17.34 -4.16 -2.47
CA ALA A 22 17.58 -4.35 -3.89
C ALA A 22 18.10 -3.07 -4.60
N ALA A 23 17.61 -1.90 -4.19
CA ALA A 23 18.05 -0.60 -4.66
C ALA A 23 19.34 -0.10 -3.98
N SER A 24 19.92 -0.88 -3.05
CA SER A 24 21.04 -0.44 -2.20
C SER A 24 20.72 0.82 -1.38
N LEU A 25 19.47 1.01 -0.99
CA LEU A 25 18.99 2.13 -0.18
C LEU A 25 18.87 1.72 1.29
N ARG A 26 19.23 2.63 2.19
CA ARG A 26 18.95 2.47 3.62
C ARG A 26 17.51 2.88 3.86
N ARG A 27 16.67 1.90 4.22
CA ARG A 27 15.22 2.05 4.40
C ARG A 27 14.81 3.25 5.25
N ASP A 28 15.39 3.39 6.44
CA ASP A 28 15.01 4.46 7.38
C ASP A 28 15.47 5.85 6.87
N ASP A 29 16.65 5.92 6.25
CA ASP A 29 17.15 7.17 5.63
C ASP A 29 16.25 7.61 4.44
N LEU A 30 15.70 6.64 3.69
CA LEU A 30 14.73 6.90 2.63
C LEU A 30 13.40 7.40 3.21
N LEU A 31 12.87 6.73 4.23
CA LEU A 31 11.61 7.10 4.87
C LEU A 31 11.69 8.50 5.52
N ASP A 32 12.80 8.83 6.19
CA ASP A 32 13.00 10.15 6.80
C ASP A 32 13.00 11.29 5.76
N ARG A 33 13.44 11.00 4.53
CA ARG A 33 13.42 11.97 3.42
C ARG A 33 12.05 12.11 2.77
N ILE A 34 11.33 11.01 2.59
CA ILE A 34 10.08 11.02 1.80
C ILE A 34 8.86 11.33 2.67
N LEU A 35 8.79 10.81 3.89
CA LEU A 35 7.61 11.00 4.76
C LEU A 35 7.22 12.47 4.97
N PRO A 36 8.13 13.44 5.10
CA PRO A 36 7.75 14.85 5.17
C PRO A 36 6.98 15.34 3.94
N GLU A 37 7.34 14.90 2.74
CA GLU A 37 6.65 15.28 1.50
C GLU A 37 5.28 14.61 1.42
N GLU A 38 5.20 13.32 1.71
CA GLU A 38 3.92 12.60 1.75
C GLU A 38 2.97 13.18 2.80
N THR A 39 3.51 13.59 3.95
CA THR A 39 2.73 14.24 5.00
C THR A 39 2.20 15.60 4.55
N ARG A 40 2.92 16.35 3.71
CA ARG A 40 2.40 17.61 3.14
C ARG A 40 1.26 17.35 2.17
N LEU A 41 1.32 16.28 1.39
CA LEU A 41 0.22 15.86 0.51
C LEU A 41 -1.03 15.49 1.33
N LEU A 42 -0.86 14.74 2.43
CA LEU A 42 -1.93 14.53 3.41
C LEU A 42 -2.47 15.85 3.97
N GLY A 43 -1.58 16.81 4.23
CA GLY A 43 -1.92 18.16 4.69
C GLY A 43 -2.82 18.95 3.72
N ALA A 44 -2.74 18.68 2.42
CA ALA A 44 -3.57 19.32 1.40
C ALA A 44 -4.98 18.69 1.27
N MET A 45 -5.18 17.49 1.80
CA MET A 45 -6.46 16.78 1.79
C MET A 45 -7.51 17.47 2.67
N THR A 46 -8.79 17.34 2.34
CA THR A 46 -9.88 17.68 3.27
C THR A 46 -9.81 16.79 4.52
N ALA A 47 -10.02 17.37 5.71
CA ALA A 47 -10.01 16.58 6.94
C ALA A 47 -11.24 15.67 7.04
N CYS A 48 -11.09 14.54 7.72
CA CYS A 48 -12.23 13.69 8.09
C CYS A 48 -13.15 14.44 9.05
N ASP A 49 -14.46 14.23 8.93
CA ASP A 49 -15.38 14.58 10.02
C ASP A 49 -15.27 13.56 11.17
N ALA A 50 -15.98 13.80 12.27
CA ALA A 50 -15.91 12.94 13.45
C ALA A 50 -16.30 11.48 13.16
N ALA A 51 -17.30 11.27 12.30
CA ALA A 51 -17.72 9.93 11.88
C ALA A 51 -16.65 9.28 10.99
N GLY A 52 -16.07 10.05 10.07
CA GLY A 52 -14.94 9.68 9.22
C GLY A 52 -13.73 9.22 9.99
N ALA A 53 -13.28 10.01 10.97
CA ALA A 53 -12.13 9.69 11.79
C ALA A 53 -12.35 8.39 12.58
N HIS A 54 -13.56 8.18 13.12
CA HIS A 54 -13.91 6.94 13.80
C HIS A 54 -13.92 5.75 12.82
N TRP A 55 -14.48 5.94 11.63
CA TRP A 55 -14.54 4.90 10.60
C TRP A 55 -13.16 4.45 10.13
N VAL A 56 -12.28 5.40 9.75
CA VAL A 56 -10.92 5.09 9.30
C VAL A 56 -10.18 4.33 10.39
N LYS A 57 -10.26 4.78 11.65
CA LYS A 57 -9.63 4.11 12.79
C LYS A 57 -10.06 2.65 12.94
N ALA A 58 -11.32 2.33 12.68
CA ALA A 58 -11.86 0.97 12.80
C ALA A 58 -11.62 0.10 11.55
N ASN A 59 -11.58 0.68 10.35
CA ASN A 59 -11.72 -0.08 9.10
C ASN A 59 -10.54 0.02 8.12
N TRP A 60 -9.48 0.77 8.43
CA TRP A 60 -8.34 0.93 7.51
C TRP A 60 -7.63 -0.40 7.16
N VAL A 61 -7.75 -1.41 8.03
CA VAL A 61 -7.20 -2.75 7.84
C VAL A 61 -8.10 -3.63 6.96
N THR A 62 -9.42 -3.51 7.13
CA THR A 62 -10.43 -4.38 6.50
C THR A 62 -10.83 -3.92 5.10
N THR A 63 -10.55 -2.68 4.72
CA THR A 63 -10.90 -2.11 3.41
C THR A 63 -10.04 -2.62 2.25
N TRP A 64 -9.05 -3.47 2.50
CA TRP A 64 -8.10 -3.94 1.48
C TRP A 64 -8.04 -5.47 1.51
N ALA A 65 -7.73 -6.07 0.35
CA ALA A 65 -7.77 -7.50 0.06
C ALA A 65 -7.53 -8.43 1.27
N ALA A 66 -8.45 -9.39 1.46
CA ALA A 66 -8.55 -10.24 2.65
C ALA A 66 -7.27 -11.06 2.96
N ASP A 67 -6.39 -11.23 1.98
CA ASP A 67 -5.15 -11.98 2.09
C ASP A 67 -3.97 -11.14 2.64
N ASP A 68 -4.14 -9.83 2.85
CA ASP A 68 -3.13 -8.89 3.35
C ASP A 68 -3.61 -8.15 4.62
N ALA A 69 -4.12 -8.91 5.60
CA ALA A 69 -4.65 -8.37 6.86
C ALA A 69 -3.70 -8.49 8.08
N GLU A 70 -2.63 -9.29 7.99
CA GLU A 70 -1.71 -9.52 9.12
C GLU A 70 -0.89 -8.24 9.42
N LEU A 71 -1.13 -7.63 10.59
CA LEU A 71 -0.39 -6.46 11.05
C LEU A 71 0.84 -6.85 11.89
N ARG A 72 1.94 -6.11 11.70
CA ARG A 72 3.14 -6.20 12.54
C ARG A 72 3.57 -4.82 13.05
N PRO A 73 4.05 -4.71 14.30
CA PRO A 73 4.74 -3.53 14.76
C PRO A 73 6.12 -3.44 14.09
N VAL A 74 6.41 -2.30 13.47
CA VAL A 74 7.68 -2.05 12.78
C VAL A 74 8.37 -0.83 13.36
N PRO A 75 9.63 -0.96 13.81
CA PRO A 75 10.40 0.18 14.25
C PRO A 75 11.00 0.93 13.06
N VAL A 76 10.89 2.26 13.10
CA VAL A 76 11.46 3.19 12.11
C VAL A 76 12.19 4.30 12.85
N MET A 77 13.41 4.61 12.41
CA MET A 77 14.13 5.80 12.87
C MET A 77 13.79 6.99 11.99
N LEU A 78 13.28 8.06 12.61
CA LEU A 78 12.92 9.31 11.93
C LEU A 78 13.54 10.50 12.66
N SER A 79 13.69 11.62 11.98
CA SER A 79 14.03 12.90 12.60
C SER A 79 12.87 13.44 13.44
N ASP A 80 13.18 14.19 14.50
CA ASP A 80 12.15 14.79 15.37
C ASP A 80 11.20 15.67 14.55
N LYS A 81 11.74 16.45 13.61
CA LYS A 81 10.97 17.29 12.69
C LYS A 81 9.96 16.49 11.85
N ALA A 82 10.37 15.34 11.32
CA ALA A 82 9.48 14.49 10.53
C ALA A 82 8.38 13.87 11.41
N LEU A 83 8.72 13.45 12.63
CA LEU A 83 7.75 12.93 13.58
C LEU A 83 6.73 13.98 14.02
N ASP A 84 7.17 15.19 14.33
CA ASP A 84 6.28 16.27 14.74
C ASP A 84 5.31 16.62 13.61
N LEU A 85 5.82 16.80 12.38
CA LEU A 85 4.99 17.07 11.21
C LEU A 85 3.95 15.97 10.96
N LEU A 86 4.37 14.71 11.06
CA LEU A 86 3.50 13.54 10.93
C LEU A 86 2.40 13.53 11.99
N ASN A 87 2.78 13.68 13.27
CA ASN A 87 1.86 13.62 14.39
C ASN A 87 0.81 14.72 14.32
N THR A 88 1.24 15.97 14.06
CA THR A 88 0.36 17.12 13.96
C THR A 88 -0.57 16.99 12.77
N THR A 89 -0.04 16.70 11.58
CA THR A 89 -0.88 16.59 10.37
C THR A 89 -1.89 15.46 10.47
N CYS A 90 -1.49 14.28 10.97
CA CYS A 90 -2.42 13.18 11.18
C CYS A 90 -3.53 13.52 12.17
N ALA A 91 -3.22 14.23 13.25
CA ALA A 91 -4.21 14.69 14.21
C ALA A 91 -5.18 15.71 13.57
N ASP A 92 -4.65 16.70 12.86
CA ASP A 92 -5.42 17.75 12.20
C ASP A 92 -6.39 17.19 11.13
N LYS A 93 -5.98 16.12 10.44
CA LYS A 93 -6.81 15.46 9.42
C LYS A 93 -7.75 14.39 9.96
N GLY A 94 -7.66 14.04 11.24
CA GLY A 94 -8.44 12.94 11.82
C GLY A 94 -8.04 11.56 11.28
N VAL A 95 -6.78 11.40 10.86
CA VAL A 95 -6.27 10.17 10.25
C VAL A 95 -5.29 9.48 11.20
N PRO A 96 -5.46 8.17 11.51
CA PRO A 96 -4.48 7.43 12.30
C PRO A 96 -3.11 7.36 11.60
N ARG A 97 -2.03 7.61 12.35
CA ARG A 97 -0.65 7.52 11.82
C ARG A 97 -0.32 6.18 11.18
N ASP A 98 -0.78 5.09 11.80
CA ASP A 98 -0.61 3.72 11.29
C ASP A 98 -1.26 3.57 9.91
N ALA A 99 -2.50 4.07 9.74
CA ALA A 99 -3.25 3.98 8.49
C ALA A 99 -2.60 4.82 7.37
N PHE A 100 -2.15 6.03 7.70
CA PHE A 100 -1.43 6.88 6.76
C PHE A 100 -0.10 6.23 6.35
N PHE A 101 0.70 5.78 7.32
CA PHE A 101 1.98 5.15 7.02
C PHE A 101 1.84 3.85 6.22
N ASP A 102 0.81 3.04 6.47
CA ASP A 102 0.51 1.86 5.63
C ASP A 102 0.16 2.25 4.19
N CYS A 103 -0.60 3.33 3.98
CA CYS A 103 -0.86 3.88 2.65
C CYS A 103 0.41 4.38 1.96
N VAL A 104 1.28 5.08 2.69
CA VAL A 104 2.59 5.53 2.19
C VAL A 104 3.43 4.31 1.78
N LEU A 105 3.45 3.24 2.57
CA LEU A 105 4.18 2.03 2.22
C LEU A 105 3.69 1.40 0.93
N THR A 106 2.38 1.35 0.69
CA THR A 106 1.83 0.91 -0.60
C THR A 106 2.37 1.76 -1.74
N TYR A 107 2.25 3.08 -1.61
CA TYR A 107 2.71 4.04 -2.61
C TYR A 107 4.20 3.87 -2.92
N LEU A 108 5.04 3.84 -1.89
CA LEU A 108 6.50 3.77 -2.04
C LEU A 108 6.97 2.42 -2.55
N THR A 109 6.32 1.33 -2.17
CA THR A 109 6.70 -0.01 -2.64
C THR A 109 6.52 -0.12 -4.14
N GLN A 110 5.42 0.41 -4.68
CA GLN A 110 5.18 0.47 -6.12
C GLN A 110 6.26 1.29 -6.85
N ARG A 111 6.58 2.49 -6.35
CA ARG A 111 7.58 3.38 -6.99
C ARG A 111 9.01 2.86 -6.88
N LEU A 112 9.39 2.28 -5.74
CA LEU A 112 10.70 1.66 -5.57
C LEU A 112 10.88 0.46 -6.48
N TYR A 113 9.83 -0.35 -6.65
CA TYR A 113 9.88 -1.50 -7.53
C TYR A 113 10.16 -1.09 -8.98
N GLU A 114 9.47 -0.08 -9.51
CA GLU A 114 9.75 0.51 -10.82
C GLU A 114 11.22 0.94 -10.95
N ALA A 115 11.77 1.60 -9.93
CA ALA A 115 13.16 2.04 -9.92
C ALA A 115 14.15 0.85 -9.86
N VAL A 116 13.88 -0.15 -9.01
CA VAL A 116 14.71 -1.37 -8.88
C VAL A 116 14.76 -2.15 -10.19
N ILE A 117 13.63 -2.24 -10.89
CA ILE A 117 13.54 -2.83 -12.23
C ILE A 117 14.57 -2.17 -13.15
N VAL A 118 14.57 -0.83 -13.22
CA VAL A 118 15.48 -0.06 -14.09
C VAL A 118 16.93 -0.26 -13.69
N ILE A 119 17.24 -0.20 -12.39
CA ILE A 119 18.61 -0.31 -11.86
C ILE A 119 19.21 -1.70 -12.09
N LYS A 120 18.45 -2.77 -11.83
CA LYS A 120 18.95 -4.15 -11.95
C LYS A 120 19.10 -4.63 -13.38
N ARG A 121 18.40 -4.01 -14.34
CA ARG A 121 18.43 -4.40 -15.76
C ARG A 121 18.58 -3.16 -16.67
N PRO A 122 19.70 -2.42 -16.60
CA PRO A 122 19.85 -1.09 -17.21
C PRO A 122 19.95 -1.09 -18.75
N ARG A 123 20.14 -2.26 -19.38
CA ARG A 123 20.19 -2.42 -20.85
C ARG A 123 18.89 -2.99 -21.44
N VAL A 124 17.86 -3.16 -20.60
CA VAL A 124 16.63 -3.83 -21.00
C VAL A 124 15.60 -2.76 -21.32
N THR A 125 15.51 -2.37 -22.60
CA THR A 125 14.43 -1.55 -23.20
C THR A 125 13.08 -2.25 -23.23
N ARG A 126 12.89 -3.28 -22.40
CA ARG A 126 11.74 -4.18 -22.44
C ARG A 126 10.82 -3.88 -21.26
N ASP A 127 9.53 -3.79 -21.56
CA ASP A 127 8.47 -3.59 -20.58
C ASP A 127 8.38 -4.77 -19.56
N LEU A 128 7.57 -4.57 -18.52
CA LEU A 128 7.34 -5.56 -17.46
C LEU A 128 6.92 -6.92 -18.01
N VAL A 129 6.09 -6.93 -19.06
CA VAL A 129 5.58 -8.11 -19.78
C VAL A 129 6.73 -8.95 -20.34
N SER A 130 7.64 -8.30 -21.05
CA SER A 130 8.81 -8.93 -21.66
C SER A 130 9.81 -9.49 -20.63
N ARG A 131 9.83 -8.95 -19.41
CA ARG A 131 10.68 -9.45 -18.33
C ARG A 131 10.07 -10.64 -17.60
N MET A 132 8.75 -10.68 -17.46
CA MET A 132 8.05 -11.84 -16.92
C MET A 132 8.16 -13.03 -17.87
N HIS A 133 8.09 -12.79 -19.18
CA HIS A 133 8.45 -13.78 -20.20
C HIS A 133 9.83 -14.39 -19.95
N ASP A 134 10.89 -13.58 -19.78
CA ASP A 134 12.26 -14.09 -19.60
C ASP A 134 12.45 -14.86 -18.27
N VAL A 135 11.82 -14.44 -17.17
CA VAL A 135 11.93 -15.13 -15.86
C VAL A 135 11.19 -16.48 -15.87
N LEU A 136 10.12 -16.59 -16.65
CA LEU A 136 9.34 -17.82 -16.79
C LEU A 136 9.97 -18.78 -17.82
N HIS A 137 10.72 -18.25 -18.80
CA HIS A 137 11.46 -19.03 -19.81
C HIS A 137 12.92 -19.34 -19.43
N GLU A 138 13.47 -18.73 -18.38
CA GLU A 138 14.76 -19.13 -17.78
C GLU A 138 14.73 -20.56 -17.19
N GLN A 139 13.57 -21.25 -17.22
CA GLN A 139 13.45 -22.67 -16.83
C GLN A 139 13.61 -23.70 -17.95
N ASP A 140 13.77 -23.33 -19.22
CA ASP A 140 14.51 -24.08 -20.26
C ASP A 140 14.10 -23.60 -21.67
N ILE A 141 15.11 -23.59 -22.56
CA ILE A 141 15.13 -23.97 -23.99
C ILE A 141 15.83 -22.92 -24.88
N ASP A 142 17.03 -23.29 -25.32
CA ASP A 142 17.69 -22.77 -26.52
C ASP A 142 16.75 -22.85 -27.74
N GLY A 143 16.52 -21.72 -28.41
CA GLY A 143 16.03 -21.69 -29.81
C GLY A 143 14.52 -21.53 -30.05
N TYR A 144 13.78 -20.79 -29.22
CA TYR A 144 12.33 -20.59 -29.41
C TYR A 144 11.96 -19.20 -29.94
N GLU A 145 11.39 -19.13 -31.15
CA GLU A 145 10.70 -17.94 -31.68
C GLU A 145 9.21 -17.98 -31.29
N PRO A 146 8.65 -16.97 -30.60
CA PRO A 146 7.29 -17.03 -30.10
C PRO A 146 6.30 -16.62 -31.20
N SER A 147 5.61 -17.60 -31.76
CA SER A 147 4.34 -17.38 -32.46
C SER A 147 3.21 -18.06 -31.67
N ASN A 148 2.69 -17.43 -30.61
CA ASN A 148 1.37 -17.82 -30.12
C ASN A 148 0.69 -16.73 -29.29
N ARG A 149 -0.47 -16.30 -29.78
CA ARG A 149 -1.39 -15.36 -29.13
C ARG A 149 -1.80 -15.83 -27.72
N ASP A 150 -1.90 -17.14 -27.53
CA ASP A 150 -2.22 -17.77 -26.25
C ASP A 150 -1.11 -17.60 -25.20
N GLN A 151 0.15 -17.51 -25.64
CA GLN A 151 1.29 -17.31 -24.75
C GLN A 151 1.38 -15.85 -24.28
N GLN A 152 1.06 -14.90 -25.16
CA GLN A 152 0.90 -13.49 -24.79
C GLN A 152 -0.28 -13.29 -23.84
N GLN A 153 -1.42 -13.95 -24.09
CA GLN A 153 -2.59 -13.92 -23.22
C GLN A 153 -2.26 -14.46 -21.82
N TRP A 154 -1.57 -15.60 -21.75
CA TRP A 154 -1.15 -16.18 -20.47
C TRP A 154 -0.15 -15.30 -19.71
N ILE A 155 0.82 -14.68 -20.40
CA ILE A 155 1.74 -13.74 -19.75
C ILE A 155 1.00 -12.51 -19.24
N LEU A 156 0.02 -11.99 -19.99
CA LEU A 156 -0.81 -10.88 -19.53
C LEU A 156 -1.64 -11.28 -18.32
N GLU A 157 -2.23 -12.49 -18.31
CA GLU A 157 -2.94 -13.04 -17.15
C GLU A 157 -2.01 -13.23 -15.96
N GLU A 158 -0.77 -13.64 -16.16
CA GLU A 158 0.19 -13.83 -15.09
C GLU A 158 0.72 -12.48 -14.58
N VAL A 159 0.95 -11.50 -15.47
CA VAL A 159 1.23 -10.10 -15.11
C VAL A 159 0.07 -9.53 -14.32
N GLU A 160 -1.17 -9.77 -14.75
CA GLU A 160 -2.39 -9.29 -14.09
C GLU A 160 -2.60 -9.96 -12.74
N LYS A 161 -2.40 -11.28 -12.61
CA LYS A 161 -2.35 -11.95 -11.30
C LYS A 161 -1.25 -11.37 -10.43
N TRP A 162 -0.10 -11.06 -11.00
CA TRP A 162 1.02 -10.50 -10.25
C TRP A 162 0.75 -9.05 -9.81
N ASP A 163 0.05 -8.27 -10.64
CA ASP A 163 -0.44 -6.92 -10.36
C ASP A 163 -1.52 -6.95 -9.25
N GLN A 164 -2.42 -7.95 -9.32
CA GLN A 164 -3.44 -8.24 -8.31
C GLN A 164 -2.83 -8.72 -6.98
N GLU A 165 -1.89 -9.68 -7.01
CA GLU A 165 -1.18 -10.21 -5.83
C GLU A 165 -0.34 -9.13 -5.13
N ARG A 166 0.15 -8.14 -5.88
CA ARG A 166 0.91 -7.01 -5.33
C ARG A 166 0.06 -5.78 -5.06
N ASN A 167 -1.23 -5.81 -5.41
CA ASN A 167 -2.20 -4.75 -5.17
C ASN A 167 -1.72 -3.38 -5.69
N LEU A 168 -1.12 -3.36 -6.89
CA LEU A 168 -0.56 -2.17 -7.51
C LEU A 168 -1.70 -1.31 -8.09
N THR A 169 -2.29 -0.45 -7.26
CA THR A 169 -3.34 0.47 -7.74
C THR A 169 -2.69 1.58 -8.59
N ALA A 170 -3.34 1.99 -9.69
CA ALA A 170 -2.93 3.19 -10.42
C ALA A 170 -2.90 4.40 -9.47
N LEU A 171 -1.79 5.14 -9.48
CA LEU A 171 -1.56 6.26 -8.58
C LEU A 171 -2.35 7.48 -9.04
N SER A 172 -3.41 7.85 -8.32
CA SER A 172 -4.17 9.08 -8.55
C SER A 172 -3.55 10.26 -7.80
N GLU A 173 -3.71 11.48 -8.34
CA GLU A 173 -3.35 12.71 -7.60
C GLU A 173 -4.13 12.84 -6.29
N SER A 174 -5.31 12.21 -6.22
CA SER A 174 -6.19 12.14 -5.07
C SER A 174 -5.94 10.94 -4.16
N PHE A 175 -4.84 10.19 -4.32
CA PHE A 175 -4.63 8.89 -3.66
C PHE A 175 -4.93 8.90 -2.15
N TYR A 176 -4.44 9.89 -1.40
CA TYR A 176 -4.72 10.00 0.03
C TYR A 176 -6.18 10.36 0.33
N SER A 177 -6.78 11.27 -0.45
CA SER A 177 -8.21 11.59 -0.34
C SER A 177 -9.06 10.35 -0.56
N ASP A 178 -8.75 9.58 -1.60
CA ASP A 178 -9.49 8.39 -2.00
C ASP A 178 -9.37 7.28 -0.96
N ARG A 179 -8.26 7.21 -0.21
CA ARG A 179 -8.01 6.12 0.75
C ARG A 179 -8.26 6.49 2.22
N LEU A 180 -8.16 7.77 2.57
CA LEU A 180 -8.11 8.23 3.97
C LEU A 180 -9.13 9.33 4.30
N CYS A 181 -9.67 10.06 3.31
CA CYS A 181 -10.67 11.10 3.56
C CYS A 181 -12.08 10.50 3.63
N TYR A 182 -12.62 10.39 4.84
CA TYR A 182 -13.97 9.90 5.07
C TYR A 182 -14.87 10.98 5.67
N THR A 183 -16.08 11.07 5.14
CA THR A 183 -17.18 11.86 5.68
C THR A 183 -18.36 10.93 5.98
N GLU A 184 -19.30 11.37 6.81
CA GLU A 184 -20.52 10.61 7.12
C GLU A 184 -21.28 10.21 5.85
N ALA A 185 -21.38 11.12 4.87
CA ALA A 185 -22.01 10.86 3.58
C ALA A 185 -21.27 9.77 2.79
N ARG A 186 -19.93 9.81 2.77
CA ARG A 186 -19.12 8.79 2.09
C ARG A 186 -19.26 7.42 2.77
N ILE A 187 -19.24 7.38 4.10
CA ILE A 187 -19.42 6.13 4.87
C ILE A 187 -20.78 5.51 4.53
N ARG A 188 -21.84 6.33 4.46
CA ARG A 188 -23.17 5.87 4.10
C ARG A 188 -23.18 5.22 2.72
N ASN A 189 -22.61 5.89 1.71
CA ASN A 189 -22.53 5.36 0.35
C ASN A 189 -21.73 4.05 0.29
N GLU A 190 -20.61 3.94 1.03
CA GLU A 190 -19.82 2.71 1.06
C GLU A 190 -20.58 1.56 1.75
N ARG A 191 -21.35 1.83 2.80
CA ARG A 191 -22.22 0.82 3.44
C ARG A 191 -23.33 0.37 2.51
N GLU A 192 -24.04 1.30 1.88
CA GLU A 192 -25.11 1.00 0.93
C GLU A 192 -24.58 0.16 -0.25
N LEU A 193 -23.38 0.46 -0.75
CA LEU A 193 -22.71 -0.32 -1.80
C LEU A 193 -22.40 -1.75 -1.33
N LEU A 194 -21.79 -1.90 -0.16
CA LEU A 194 -21.44 -3.21 0.39
C LEU A 194 -22.67 -4.06 0.72
N GLU A 195 -23.75 -3.44 1.20
CA GLU A 195 -25.05 -4.06 1.40
C GLU A 195 -25.67 -4.51 0.06
N SER A 196 -25.55 -3.70 -1.00
CA SER A 196 -26.04 -4.06 -2.33
C SER A 196 -25.26 -5.20 -3.01
N LEU A 197 -24.01 -5.42 -2.59
CA LEU A 197 -23.14 -6.49 -3.08
C LEU A 197 -23.23 -7.77 -2.24
N ASP A 198 -24.12 -7.83 -1.24
CA ASP A 198 -24.24 -8.94 -0.29
C ASP A 198 -22.91 -9.25 0.45
N MET A 199 -22.03 -8.25 0.51
CA MET A 199 -20.68 -8.31 1.11
C MET A 199 -20.62 -7.67 2.49
N PHE A 200 -21.75 -7.19 3.01
CA PHE A 200 -21.82 -6.63 4.35
C PHE A 200 -21.97 -7.76 5.37
N GLU A 201 -20.84 -8.36 5.79
CA GLU A 201 -20.84 -9.08 7.06
C GLU A 201 -21.09 -8.06 8.17
N SER A 202 -22.28 -8.15 8.77
CA SER A 202 -22.62 -7.41 9.98
C SER A 202 -21.48 -7.56 10.99
N THR A 203 -20.75 -6.47 11.22
CA THR A 203 -19.67 -6.39 12.21
C THR A 203 -20.04 -7.19 13.47
N PRO A 204 -19.18 -8.09 14.00
CA PRO A 204 -19.47 -8.72 15.28
C PRO A 204 -19.59 -7.61 16.31
N THR A 205 -20.82 -7.42 16.80
CA THR A 205 -21.08 -6.62 17.99
C THR A 205 -20.18 -7.19 19.08
N ASN A 206 -19.37 -6.32 19.68
CA ASN A 206 -18.77 -6.55 20.99
C ASN A 206 -19.86 -7.12 21.92
N ARG A 207 -19.93 -8.44 22.06
CA ARG A 207 -20.51 -9.05 23.25
C ARG A 207 -19.56 -8.67 24.38
N ALA A 208 -20.03 -7.72 25.19
CA ALA A 208 -19.57 -7.35 26.52
C ALA A 208 -18.79 -8.50 27.19
N ALA A 209 -17.56 -8.25 27.66
CA ALA A 209 -17.33 -7.77 29.01
C ALA A 209 -18.20 -8.48 30.06
N GLY A 210 -17.55 -9.29 30.91
CA GLY A 210 -18.10 -9.69 32.21
C GLY A 210 -18.64 -11.12 32.28
N ALA A 211 -17.74 -12.06 32.56
CA ALA A 211 -18.04 -13.11 33.52
C ALA A 211 -16.84 -13.17 34.49
N ALA A 212 -17.18 -13.06 35.77
CA ALA A 212 -16.31 -13.01 36.92
C ALA A 212 -15.46 -14.28 37.10
#